data_AF-A0A968SVL3-F1
#
_entry.id   AF-A0A968SVL3-F1
#
_cell.length_a   1.000
_cell.length_b   1.000
_cell.length_c   1.000
_cell.angle_alpha   90.00
_cell.angle_beta   90.00
_cell.angle_gamma   90.00
#
_symmetry.space_group_name_H-M   'P 1'
#
loop_
_entity.id
_entity.type
_entity.pdbx_description
1 polymer ?
#
loop_
_entity_poly.entity_id
_entity_poly.type
_entity_poly.pdbx_seq_one_letter_code
_entity_poly.pdbx_strand_id
1 'polypeptide(L)'
;MNLTAQMKATVDRIGDEEALDTYAEPVQEALDKVFKSAGEVGEQIEAVLHGAPLGHALHPVLVTVPIGAWTVTQVLDVVEAATGSDTLAAGADAALAIGLAGAVAAAAAGLTDWKDMDGSKRRVGMVHGLLNMGAATL
;
A
#
# COMPACT_ATOMS: atom_id res chain seq x y z
N MET A 1 15.52 -23.98 10.83
CA MET A 1 14.60 -23.54 9.76
C MET A 1 15.22 -22.31 9.10
N ASN A 2 15.30 -22.25 7.77
CA ASN A 2 15.90 -21.09 7.09
C ASN A 2 14.89 -19.92 6.98
N LEU A 3 15.38 -18.73 6.66
CA LEU A 3 14.58 -17.49 6.61
C LEU A 3 13.37 -17.62 5.67
N THR A 4 13.55 -18.25 4.51
CA THR A 4 12.48 -18.46 3.52
C THR A 4 11.35 -19.33 4.07
N ALA A 5 11.69 -20.42 4.78
CA ALA A 5 10.69 -21.30 5.39
C ALA A 5 9.95 -20.61 6.53
N GLN A 6 10.63 -19.78 7.33
CA GLN A 6 9.98 -18.96 8.37
C GLN A 6 8.98 -17.96 7.75
N MET A 7 9.40 -17.23 6.72
CA MET A 7 8.54 -16.26 6.06
C MET A 7 7.29 -16.90 5.46
N LYS A 8 7.44 -18.03 4.76
CA LYS A 8 6.30 -18.76 4.21
C LYS A 8 5.34 -19.23 5.30
N ALA A 9 5.87 -19.80 6.39
CA ALA A 9 5.05 -20.25 7.51
C ALA A 9 4.26 -19.10 8.16
N THR A 10 4.85 -17.90 8.27
CA THR A 10 4.15 -16.72 8.78
C THR A 10 3.03 -16.25 7.85
N VAL A 11 3.28 -16.19 6.54
CA VAL A 11 2.26 -15.80 5.54
C VAL A 11 1.12 -16.82 5.52
N ASP A 12 1.45 -18.11 5.48
CA ASP A 12 0.47 -19.20 5.50
C ASP A 12 -0.38 -19.11 6.77
N ARG A 13 0.25 -18.90 7.93
CA ARG A 13 -0.46 -18.69 9.20
C ARG A 13 -1.47 -17.56 9.11
N ILE A 14 -1.08 -16.38 8.63
CA ILE A 14 -2.01 -15.24 8.45
C ILE A 14 -3.15 -15.61 7.49
N GLY A 15 -2.82 -16.31 6.41
CA GLY A 15 -3.76 -16.79 5.41
C GLY A 15 -4.80 -17.80 5.92
N ASP A 16 -4.48 -18.51 7.00
CA ASP A 16 -5.35 -19.51 7.62
C ASP A 16 -6.22 -18.95 8.76
N GLU A 17 -5.99 -17.70 9.20
CA GLU A 17 -6.77 -17.07 10.30
C GLU A 17 -8.15 -16.57 9.81
N GLU A 18 -9.13 -17.47 9.73
CA GLU A 18 -10.50 -17.19 9.27
C GLU A 18 -11.19 -16.03 10.02
N ALA A 19 -10.81 -15.77 11.27
CA ALA A 19 -11.31 -14.64 12.05
C ALA A 19 -11.09 -13.27 11.36
N LEU A 20 -10.09 -13.16 10.47
CA LEU A 20 -9.85 -11.94 9.69
C LEU A 20 -10.97 -11.63 8.70
N ASP A 21 -11.76 -12.62 8.27
CA ASP A 21 -12.88 -12.39 7.36
C ASP A 21 -13.98 -11.54 7.98
N THR A 22 -14.17 -11.66 9.30
CA THR A 22 -15.13 -10.84 10.06
C THR A 22 -14.84 -9.35 9.90
N TYR A 23 -13.59 -8.98 9.65
CA TYR A 23 -13.17 -7.59 9.41
C TYR A 23 -12.99 -7.28 7.93
N ALA A 24 -12.50 -8.23 7.13
CA ALA A 24 -12.21 -8.01 5.72
C ALA A 24 -13.47 -7.85 4.88
N GLU A 25 -14.45 -8.76 5.03
CA GLU A 25 -15.65 -8.78 4.19
C GLU A 25 -16.47 -7.49 4.29
N PRO A 26 -16.74 -6.93 5.48
CA PRO A 26 -17.46 -5.65 5.57
C PRO A 26 -16.74 -4.49 4.89
N VAL A 27 -15.39 -4.49 4.91
CA VAL A 27 -14.60 -3.45 4.25
C VAL A 27 -14.66 -3.62 2.73
N GLN A 28 -14.52 -4.85 2.21
CA GLN A 28 -14.67 -5.12 0.77
C GLN A 28 -16.07 -4.72 0.29
N GLU A 29 -17.13 -5.10 1.02
CA GLU A 29 -18.51 -4.71 0.69
C GLU A 29 -18.71 -3.19 0.71
N ALA A 30 -18.10 -2.49 1.66
CA ALA A 30 -18.19 -1.04 1.74
C ALA A 30 -17.53 -0.36 0.54
N LEU A 31 -16.34 -0.83 0.14
CA LEU A 31 -15.64 -0.34 -1.06
C LEU A 31 -16.48 -0.56 -2.32
N ASP A 32 -17.05 -1.75 -2.45
CA ASP A 32 -17.94 -2.11 -3.56
C ASP A 32 -19.16 -1.20 -3.64
N LYS A 33 -19.79 -0.91 -2.49
CA LYS A 33 -20.92 0.02 -2.39
C LYS A 33 -20.51 1.44 -2.76
N VAL A 34 -19.33 1.90 -2.33
CA VAL A 34 -18.81 3.23 -2.66
C VAL A 34 -18.64 3.38 -4.17
N PHE A 35 -17.92 2.48 -4.84
CA PHE A 35 -17.73 2.55 -6.30
C PHE A 35 -19.05 2.49 -7.07
N LYS A 36 -19.94 1.55 -6.72
CA LYS A 36 -21.26 1.41 -7.35
C LYS A 36 -22.14 2.65 -7.13
N SER A 37 -22.10 3.26 -5.94
CA SER A 37 -22.89 4.45 -5.62
C SER A 37 -22.47 5.69 -6.41
N ALA A 38 -21.22 5.75 -6.86
CA ALA A 38 -20.70 6.83 -7.70
C ALA A 38 -21.04 6.68 -9.20
N GLY A 39 -21.77 5.62 -9.57
CA GLY A 39 -22.21 5.37 -10.95
C GLY A 39 -21.04 5.24 -11.93
N GLU A 40 -21.23 5.77 -13.14
CA GLU A 40 -20.24 5.68 -14.23
C GLU A 40 -18.87 6.27 -13.85
N VAL A 41 -18.84 7.34 -13.05
CA VAL A 41 -17.58 7.93 -12.57
C VAL A 41 -16.85 6.99 -11.61
N GLY A 42 -17.60 6.32 -10.72
CA GLY A 42 -17.05 5.32 -9.81
C GLY A 42 -16.42 4.14 -10.55
N GLU A 43 -17.13 3.61 -11.54
CA GLU A 43 -16.65 2.52 -12.39
C GLU A 43 -15.40 2.91 -13.18
N GLN A 44 -15.34 4.13 -13.72
CA GLN A 44 -14.14 4.63 -14.41
C GLN A 44 -12.94 4.74 -13.47
N ILE A 45 -13.15 5.29 -12.26
CA ILE A 45 -12.09 5.40 -11.25
C ILE A 45 -11.60 4.00 -10.84
N GLU A 46 -12.53 3.08 -10.55
CA GLU A 46 -12.22 1.69 -10.22
C GLU A 46 -11.38 1.03 -11.31
N ALA A 47 -11.79 1.16 -12.58
CA ALA A 47 -11.05 0.61 -13.72
C ALA A 47 -9.64 1.19 -13.85
N VAL A 48 -9.47 2.50 -13.63
CA VAL A 48 -8.16 3.15 -13.66
C VAL A 48 -7.28 2.66 -12.51
N LEU A 49 -7.81 2.59 -11.29
CA LEU A 49 -7.10 2.14 -10.10
C LEU A 49 -6.69 0.67 -10.20
N HIS A 50 -7.51 -0.17 -10.82
CA HIS A 50 -7.17 -1.55 -11.14
C HIS A 50 -6.09 -1.65 -12.24
N GLY A 51 -5.86 -0.57 -13.00
CA GLY A 51 -4.83 -0.49 -14.04
C GLY A 51 -5.31 -0.93 -15.42
N ALA A 52 -6.62 -0.91 -15.69
CA ALA A 52 -7.19 -1.24 -17.00
C ALA A 52 -6.51 -0.50 -18.19
N PRO A 53 -6.16 0.80 -18.09
CA PRO A 53 -5.43 1.49 -19.16
C PRO A 53 -4.02 0.96 -19.44
N LEU A 54 -3.37 0.36 -18.44
CA LEU A 54 -2.02 -0.21 -18.54
C LEU A 54 -2.04 -1.70 -18.91
N GLY A 55 -3.22 -2.35 -18.81
CA GLY A 55 -3.38 -3.80 -18.97
C GLY A 55 -2.75 -4.63 -17.84
N HIS A 56 -2.27 -4.00 -16.77
CA HIS A 56 -1.63 -4.62 -15.62
C HIS A 56 -1.98 -3.85 -14.35
N ALA A 57 -1.88 -4.52 -13.19
CA ALA A 57 -2.17 -3.92 -11.88
C ALA A 57 -1.36 -2.64 -11.66
N LEU A 58 -2.05 -1.56 -11.28
CA LEU A 58 -1.44 -0.25 -11.05
C LEU A 58 -0.69 -0.20 -9.70
N HIS A 59 -1.16 -0.94 -8.70
CA HIS A 59 -0.57 -0.93 -7.35
C HIS A 59 0.94 -1.25 -7.34
N PRO A 60 1.44 -2.33 -7.98
CA PRO A 60 2.88 -2.63 -8.02
C PRO A 60 3.72 -1.56 -8.73
N VAL A 61 3.13 -0.79 -9.65
CA VAL A 61 3.82 0.33 -10.30
C VAL A 61 3.94 1.50 -9.33
N LEU A 62 2.84 1.85 -8.66
CA LEU A 62 2.79 3.02 -7.78
C LEU A 62 3.64 2.87 -6.53
N VAL A 63 3.79 1.66 -5.97
CA VAL A 63 4.65 1.44 -4.77
C VAL A 63 6.12 1.79 -5.02
N THR A 64 6.57 1.87 -6.27
CA THR A 64 7.93 2.31 -6.58
C THR A 64 8.20 3.76 -6.17
N VAL A 65 7.17 4.61 -6.15
CA VAL A 65 7.27 6.02 -5.75
C VAL A 65 7.60 6.16 -4.26
N PRO A 66 6.82 5.65 -3.30
CA PRO A 66 7.16 5.74 -1.88
C PRO A 66 8.49 5.05 -1.56
N ILE A 67 8.79 3.91 -2.21
CA ILE A 67 10.09 3.22 -2.00
C ILE A 67 11.25 4.15 -2.37
N GLY A 68 11.22 4.75 -3.57
CA GLY A 68 12.28 5.64 -4.02
C GLY A 68 12.36 6.92 -3.18
N ALA A 69 11.20 7.55 -2.92
CA ALA A 69 11.12 8.81 -2.21
C ALA A 69 11.60 8.69 -0.76
N TRP A 70 11.14 7.68 -0.01
CA TRP A 70 11.62 7.46 1.36
C TRP A 70 13.08 7.04 1.40
N THR A 71 13.57 6.27 0.42
CA THR A 71 15.01 5.97 0.33
C THR A 71 15.82 7.27 0.21
N VAL A 72 15.36 8.23 -0.60
CA VAL A 72 16.00 9.55 -0.73
C VAL A 72 15.89 10.34 0.57
N THR A 73 14.72 10.41 1.22
CA THR A 73 14.54 11.06 2.53
C THR A 73 15.58 10.57 3.53
N GLN A 74 15.69 9.24 3.72
CA GLN A 74 16.64 8.65 4.65
C GLN A 74 18.09 8.99 4.31
N VAL A 75 18.46 9.00 3.02
CA VAL A 75 19.83 9.37 2.60
C VAL A 75 20.12 10.84 2.92
N LEU A 76 19.18 11.73 2.64
CA LEU A 76 19.35 13.16 2.91
C LEU A 76 19.50 13.41 4.42
N ASP A 77 18.61 12.86 5.25
CA ASP A 77 18.68 12.98 6.71
C ASP A 77 20.01 12.47 7.30
N VAL A 78 20.50 11.33 6.79
CA VAL A 78 21.78 10.76 7.24
C VAL A 78 22.96 11.65 6.85
N VAL A 79 22.94 12.25 5.66
CA VAL A 79 24.00 13.18 5.22
C VAL A 79 23.99 14.46 6.05
N GLU A 80 22.82 14.99 6.38
CA GLU A 80 22.71 16.15 7.28
C GLU A 80 23.25 15.84 8.66
N ALA A 81 22.84 14.71 9.25
CA ALA A 81 23.32 14.28 10.56
C ALA A 81 24.84 14.07 10.56
N ALA A 82 25.42 13.58 9.46
CA ALA A 82 26.86 13.36 9.34
C ALA A 82 27.67 14.64 9.10
N THR A 83 27.09 15.64 8.43
CA THR A 83 27.78 16.90 8.04
C THR A 83 27.51 18.05 9.01
N GLY A 84 26.43 17.98 9.79
CA GLY A 84 25.94 19.07 10.63
C GLY A 84 25.40 20.26 9.83
N SER A 85 25.00 20.05 8.57
CA SER A 85 24.48 21.08 7.68
C SER A 85 23.01 20.83 7.34
N ASP A 86 22.15 21.81 7.60
CA ASP A 86 20.71 21.73 7.35
C ASP A 86 20.33 22.09 5.88
N THR A 87 21.27 21.94 4.95
CA THR A 87 21.07 22.36 3.54
C THR A 87 20.24 21.36 2.73
N LEU A 88 20.04 20.14 3.22
CA LEU A 88 19.31 19.08 2.54
C LEU A 88 17.91 18.85 3.13
N ALA A 89 17.57 19.49 4.26
CA ALA A 89 16.36 19.27 5.03
C ALA A 89 15.11 19.54 4.20
N ALA A 90 15.10 20.64 3.45
CA ALA A 90 14.01 20.95 2.52
C ALA A 90 13.85 19.88 1.42
N GLY A 91 14.94 19.23 1.01
CA GLY A 91 14.91 18.12 0.06
C GLY A 91 14.39 16.83 0.71
N ALA A 92 14.78 16.55 1.95
CA ALA A 92 14.30 15.40 2.73
C ALA A 92 12.78 15.51 2.96
N ASP A 93 12.31 16.69 3.37
CA ASP A 93 10.89 17.01 3.57
C ASP A 93 10.09 16.86 2.27
N ALA A 94 10.62 17.39 1.15
CA ALA A 94 9.96 17.28 -0.15
C ALA A 94 9.88 15.82 -0.60
N ALA A 95 10.95 15.04 -0.44
CA ALA A 95 10.96 13.61 -0.75
C ALA A 95 9.97 12.84 0.15
N LEU A 96 9.88 13.18 1.43
CA LEU A 96 8.93 12.57 2.34
C LEU A 96 7.48 12.83 1.91
N ALA A 97 7.17 14.08 1.56
CA ALA A 97 5.85 14.48 1.08
C ALA A 97 5.47 13.77 -0.24
N ILE A 98 6.41 13.63 -1.18
CA ILE A 98 6.22 12.85 -2.42
C ILE A 98 5.96 11.38 -2.08
N GLY A 99 6.72 10.82 -1.14
CA GLY A 99 6.54 9.44 -0.67
C GLY A 99 5.14 9.22 -0.08
N LEU A 100 4.67 10.12 0.78
CA LEU A 100 3.33 10.06 1.35
C LEU A 100 2.23 10.15 0.28
N ALA A 101 2.35 11.08 -0.67
CA ALA A 101 1.41 11.20 -1.78
C ALA A 101 1.39 9.93 -2.66
N GLY A 102 2.57 9.37 -2.96
CA GLY A 102 2.71 8.12 -3.68
C GLY A 102 2.12 6.92 -2.92
N ALA A 103 2.30 6.87 -1.60
CA ALA A 103 1.73 5.83 -0.74
C ALA A 103 0.20 5.88 -0.73
N VAL A 104 -0.41 7.07 -0.68
CA VAL A 104 -1.87 7.23 -0.79
C VAL A 104 -2.38 6.73 -2.14
N ALA A 105 -1.72 7.11 -3.24
CA ALA A 105 -2.08 6.64 -4.57
C ALA A 105 -1.95 5.10 -4.70
N ALA A 106 -0.84 4.54 -4.21
CA ALA A 106 -0.61 3.11 -4.21
C ALA A 106 -1.64 2.36 -3.35
N ALA A 107 -2.00 2.90 -2.18
CA ALA A 107 -3.00 2.33 -1.29
C ALA A 107 -4.39 2.31 -1.95
N ALA A 108 -4.77 3.38 -2.67
CA ALA A 108 -6.02 3.42 -3.42
C ALA A 108 -6.08 2.31 -4.49
N ALA A 109 -5.02 2.17 -5.30
CA ALA A 109 -4.93 1.10 -6.29
C ALA A 109 -4.95 -0.30 -5.64
N GLY A 110 -4.21 -0.47 -4.54
CA GLY A 110 -4.12 -1.75 -3.83
C GLY A 110 -5.44 -2.15 -3.16
N LEU A 111 -6.21 -1.20 -2.64
CA LEU A 111 -7.54 -1.44 -2.09
C LEU A 111 -8.52 -1.89 -3.18
N THR A 112 -8.44 -1.29 -4.37
CA THR A 112 -9.24 -1.71 -5.52
C THR A 112 -8.91 -3.15 -5.92
N ASP A 113 -7.63 -3.54 -5.97
CA ASP A 113 -7.24 -4.91 -6.28
C ASP A 113 -7.61 -5.91 -5.17
N TRP A 114 -7.50 -5.49 -3.91
CA TRP A 114 -7.77 -6.32 -2.74
C TRP A 114 -9.25 -6.66 -2.57
N LYS A 115 -10.16 -5.76 -3.00
CA LYS A 115 -11.61 -5.97 -2.82
C LYS A 115 -12.12 -7.24 -3.52
N ASP A 116 -11.47 -7.65 -4.61
CA ASP A 116 -11.83 -8.81 -5.43
C ASP A 116 -11.10 -10.10 -4.99
N MET A 117 -10.30 -10.04 -3.91
CA MET A 117 -9.59 -11.19 -3.38
C MET A 117 -10.43 -11.98 -2.38
N ASP A 118 -10.19 -13.29 -2.34
CA ASP A 118 -10.84 -14.25 -1.43
C ASP A 118 -9.83 -15.05 -0.60
N GLY A 119 -10.36 -15.77 0.40
CA GLY A 119 -9.62 -16.72 1.23
C GLY A 119 -8.30 -16.17 1.80
N SER A 120 -7.23 -16.93 1.64
CA SER A 120 -5.90 -16.59 2.16
C SER A 120 -5.38 -15.25 1.62
N LYS A 121 -5.63 -14.92 0.35
CA LYS A 121 -5.16 -13.66 -0.27
C LYS A 121 -5.82 -12.44 0.35
N ARG A 122 -7.14 -12.51 0.59
CA ARG A 122 -7.88 -11.46 1.31
C ARG A 122 -7.28 -11.20 2.69
N ARG A 123 -7.03 -12.27 3.46
CA ARG A 123 -6.51 -12.18 4.83
C ARG A 123 -5.10 -11.58 4.87
N VAL A 124 -4.20 -12.08 4.03
CA VAL A 124 -2.84 -11.55 3.91
C VAL A 124 -2.86 -10.11 3.43
N GLY A 125 -3.70 -9.78 2.44
CA GLY A 125 -3.85 -8.42 1.92
C GLY A 125 -4.35 -7.43 2.96
N MET A 126 -5.29 -7.83 3.84
CA MET A 126 -5.77 -6.99 4.93
C MET A 126 -4.65 -6.64 5.91
N VAL A 127 -3.91 -7.64 6.37
CA VAL A 127 -2.78 -7.44 7.29
C VAL A 127 -1.69 -6.59 6.62
N HIS A 128 -1.38 -6.85 5.35
CA HIS A 128 -0.46 -6.05 4.57
C HIS A 128 -0.88 -4.57 4.50
N GLY A 129 -2.14 -4.30 4.19
CA GLY A 129 -2.68 -2.94 4.15
C GLY A 129 -2.59 -2.24 5.50
N LEU A 130 -2.96 -2.92 6.59
CA LEU A 130 -2.86 -2.38 7.95
C LEU A 130 -1.42 -2.04 8.35
N LEU A 131 -0.45 -2.90 8.02
CA LEU A 131 0.96 -2.64 8.30
C LEU A 131 1.48 -1.41 7.55
N ASN A 132 1.11 -1.26 6.27
CA ASN A 132 1.51 -0.09 5.49
C ASN A 132 0.87 1.20 6.03
N MET A 133 -0.41 1.17 6.40
CA MET A 133 -1.07 2.33 7.02
C MET A 133 -0.41 2.71 8.34
N GLY A 134 -0.12 1.73 9.20
CA GLY A 134 0.60 1.97 10.45
C GLY A 134 1.96 2.64 10.19
N ALA A 135 2.75 2.08 9.28
CA ALA A 135 4.06 2.63 8.91
C ALA A 135 3.98 4.06 8.34
N ALA A 136 2.95 4.38 7.55
CA ALA A 136 2.80 5.71 6.94
C ALA A 136 2.36 6.81 7.92
N THR A 137 1.90 6.45 9.12
CA THR A 137 1.36 7.40 10.11
C THR A 137 2.25 7.59 11.35
N LEU A 138 3.34 6.84 11.45
CA LEU A 138 4.35 6.95 12.52
C LEU A 138 5.43 7.95 12.11
#